data_AF-A0A7J6HMN9-F1
#
_entry.id   AF-A0A7J6HMN9-F1
#
_cell.length_a   1.000
_cell.length_b   1.000
_cell.length_c   1.000
_cell.angle_alpha   90.00
_cell.angle_beta   90.00
_cell.angle_gamma   90.00
#
_symmetry.space_group_name_H-M   'P 1'
#
loop_
_entity.id
_entity.type
_entity.pdbx_description
1 polymer ?
#
loop_
_entity_poly.entity_id
_entity_poly.type
_entity_poly.pdbx_seq_one_letter_code
_entity_poly.pdbx_strand_id
1 'polypeptide(L)'
;MSPTLPVICGSIDISSSTSIKPYALEEACTVWEGVRLIPKNCSATVKQVGNVVVNQKSLGRAGSKRWLGKRPVDHPHGGCEGRAPIGRKKPLTPWGYRALGRRSRKRNKYSDNLILRRRSK
;
A
#
# COMPACT_ATOMS: atom_id res chain seq x y z
N MET A 1 18.53 -4.46 -30.91
CA MET A 1 17.12 -4.11 -30.64
C MET A 1 16.95 -3.94 -29.14
N SER A 2 17.19 -2.75 -28.64
CA SER A 2 17.13 -2.38 -27.22
C SER A 2 15.73 -1.88 -26.88
N PRO A 3 14.99 -2.49 -25.93
CA PRO A 3 13.75 -1.89 -25.46
C PRO A 3 14.12 -0.78 -24.48
N THR A 4 14.10 0.45 -24.95
CA THR A 4 14.05 1.65 -24.11
C THR A 4 12.72 1.66 -23.38
N LEU A 5 12.66 1.03 -22.19
CA LEU A 5 11.55 1.28 -21.29
C LEU A 5 11.65 2.72 -20.77
N PRO A 6 10.57 3.51 -20.88
CA PRO A 6 10.60 4.93 -20.57
C PRO A 6 10.82 5.16 -19.08
N VAL A 7 11.46 6.29 -18.81
CA VAL A 7 11.68 6.92 -17.50
C VAL A 7 10.41 6.85 -16.65
N ILE A 8 10.36 5.93 -15.68
CA ILE A 8 9.39 5.96 -14.59
C ILE A 8 10.01 6.81 -13.47
N CYS A 9 10.15 8.12 -13.72
CA CYS A 9 10.52 9.06 -12.67
C CYS A 9 9.26 9.34 -11.84
N GLY A 10 9.17 8.77 -10.63
CA GLY A 10 8.26 9.31 -9.59
C GLY A 10 7.20 8.39 -8.97
N SER A 11 7.16 7.09 -9.24
CA SER A 11 6.06 6.24 -8.72
C SER A 11 6.27 5.63 -7.34
N ILE A 12 7.48 5.70 -6.77
CA ILE A 12 7.83 4.90 -5.59
C ILE A 12 7.34 5.58 -4.29
N ASP A 13 7.50 6.92 -4.17
CA ASP A 13 7.23 7.64 -2.92
C ASP A 13 6.52 8.98 -3.16
N ILE A 14 5.20 8.96 -3.03
CA ILE A 14 4.32 10.13 -3.27
C ILE A 14 3.70 10.63 -1.95
N SER A 15 3.87 9.91 -0.84
CA SER A 15 3.19 10.24 0.42
C SER A 15 4.06 11.06 1.37
N SER A 16 3.42 12.01 2.06
CA SER A 16 3.96 13.09 2.90
C SER A 16 4.78 12.68 4.14
N SER A 17 5.03 11.39 4.34
CA SER A 17 5.78 10.85 5.48
C SER A 17 6.82 9.80 5.08
N THR A 18 7.03 9.62 3.78
CA THR A 18 7.92 8.58 3.26
C THR A 18 9.27 9.16 2.88
N SER A 19 10.35 8.45 3.24
CA SER A 19 11.70 8.73 2.77
C SER A 19 12.34 7.48 2.15
N ILE A 20 13.02 7.69 1.03
CA ILE A 20 13.94 6.71 0.44
C ILE A 20 15.23 6.74 1.24
N LYS A 21 15.67 5.57 1.69
CA LYS A 21 17.01 5.39 2.26
C LYS A 21 17.82 4.52 1.30
N PRO A 22 18.91 5.05 0.69
CA PRO A 22 19.84 4.22 -0.07
C PRO A 22 20.61 3.31 0.88
N TYR A 23 20.76 2.02 0.57
CA TYR A 23 21.65 1.12 1.30
C TYR A 23 22.98 1.06 0.57
N ALA A 24 24.08 1.01 1.33
CA ALA A 24 25.44 1.04 0.80
C ALA A 24 25.85 -0.21 -0.02
N LEU A 25 24.96 -1.20 -0.16
CA LEU A 25 25.16 -2.35 -1.03
C LEU A 25 24.46 -2.06 -2.36
N GLU A 26 25.22 -2.16 -3.45
CA GLU A 26 24.81 -1.70 -4.78
C GLU A 26 23.36 -2.08 -5.14
N GLU A 27 22.60 -1.07 -5.57
CA GLU A 27 21.27 -1.14 -6.18
C GLU A 27 20.07 -1.53 -5.29
N ALA A 28 20.20 -1.57 -3.97
CA ALA A 28 19.07 -1.80 -3.06
C ALA A 28 18.50 -0.50 -2.44
N CYS A 29 17.19 -0.28 -2.61
CA CYS A 29 16.44 0.80 -1.99
C CYS A 29 15.44 0.26 -0.97
N THR A 30 15.31 0.91 0.20
CA THR A 30 14.14 0.65 1.05
C THR A 30 12.98 1.57 0.78
N VAL A 31 11.83 0.94 0.67
CA VAL A 31 10.52 1.60 0.60
C VAL A 31 9.72 1.19 1.83
N TRP A 32 9.58 2.14 2.76
CA TRP A 32 8.84 2.07 4.03
C TRP A 32 9.27 1.02 5.07
N GLU A 33 9.69 -0.18 4.68
CA GLU A 33 10.14 -1.29 5.56
C GLU A 33 10.58 -2.54 4.75
N GLY A 34 10.28 -2.58 3.44
CA GLY A 34 10.75 -3.62 2.51
C GLY A 34 11.95 -3.15 1.68
N VAL A 35 12.74 -4.11 1.19
CA VAL A 35 13.95 -3.85 0.37
C VAL A 35 13.71 -4.35 -1.06
N ARG A 36 13.98 -3.51 -2.05
CA ARG A 36 13.86 -3.84 -3.47
C ARG A 36 15.06 -3.33 -4.28
N LEU A 37 15.37 -4.05 -5.36
CA LEU A 37 16.33 -3.63 -6.36
C LEU A 37 15.68 -2.63 -7.33
N ILE A 38 16.40 -1.56 -7.66
CA ILE A 38 15.98 -0.53 -8.60
C ILE A 38 17.08 -0.36 -9.67
N PRO A 39 16.74 -0.24 -10.97
CA PRO A 39 17.75 -0.03 -12.01
C PRO A 39 18.57 1.26 -11.79
N LYS A 40 19.88 1.22 -12.07
CA LYS A 40 20.80 2.37 -12.00
C LYS A 40 20.33 3.62 -12.76
N ASN A 41 19.58 3.45 -13.84
CA ASN A 41 19.11 4.56 -14.70
C ASN A 41 17.90 5.32 -14.12
N CYS A 42 17.41 4.97 -12.93
CA CYS A 42 16.27 5.63 -12.31
C CYS A 42 16.71 6.87 -11.54
N SER A 43 16.11 8.02 -11.85
CA SER A 43 16.31 9.26 -11.11
C SER A 43 15.50 9.26 -9.81
N ALA A 44 16.11 9.66 -8.70
CA ALA A 44 15.46 9.78 -7.41
C ALA A 44 15.88 11.08 -6.70
N THR A 45 14.96 11.63 -5.91
CA THR A 45 15.25 12.78 -5.03
C THR A 45 15.38 12.28 -3.59
N VAL A 46 16.55 12.51 -2.98
CA VAL A 46 16.81 12.12 -1.57
C VAL A 46 16.28 13.20 -0.64
N LYS A 47 14.95 13.29 -0.49
CA LYS A 47 14.28 14.19 0.45
C LYS A 47 13.01 13.57 1.00
N GLN A 48 12.63 13.99 2.21
CA GLN A 48 11.32 13.67 2.77
C GLN A 48 10.25 14.53 2.06
N VAL A 49 9.13 13.92 1.69
CA VAL A 49 7.97 14.66 1.17
C VAL A 49 7.36 15.50 2.30
N GLY A 50 7.08 16.78 2.06
CA GLY A 50 6.50 17.69 3.07
C GLY A 50 5.06 17.33 3.49
N ASN A 51 4.48 18.09 4.44
CA ASN A 51 3.13 17.89 5.00
C ASN A 51 2.98 16.63 5.90
N VAL A 52 3.98 16.38 6.75
CA VAL A 52 4.02 15.25 7.70
C VAL A 52 2.81 15.22 8.65
N VAL A 53 2.27 16.41 8.96
CA VAL A 53 1.17 16.64 9.92
C VAL A 53 -0.20 16.19 9.35
N VAL A 54 -0.31 15.87 8.05
CA VAL A 54 -1.59 15.51 7.44
C VAL A 54 -2.28 14.33 8.13
N ASN A 55 -1.50 13.38 8.66
CA ASN A 55 -2.02 12.19 9.36
C ASN A 55 -2.53 12.49 10.78
N GLN A 56 -2.18 13.65 11.35
CA GLN A 56 -2.65 14.08 12.67
C GLN A 56 -4.02 14.77 12.62
N LYS A 57 -4.55 15.06 11.42
CA LYS A 57 -5.85 15.72 11.26
C LYS A 57 -7.01 14.76 11.54
N SER A 58 -7.88 15.13 12.47
CA SER A 58 -9.14 14.44 12.71
C SER A 58 -10.23 14.97 11.77
N LEU A 59 -11.07 14.08 11.21
CA LEU A 59 -12.12 14.47 10.26
C LEU A 59 -13.35 15.12 10.93
N GLY A 60 -13.44 15.08 12.27
CA GLY A 60 -14.41 15.79 13.11
C GLY A 60 -15.89 15.40 12.92
N ARG A 61 -16.43 15.64 11.72
CA ARG A 61 -17.84 15.44 11.35
C ARG A 61 -17.97 14.30 10.34
N ALA A 62 -19.08 13.56 10.42
CA ALA A 62 -19.39 12.48 9.48
C ALA A 62 -19.38 12.92 8.00
N GLY A 63 -19.82 14.16 7.72
CA GLY A 63 -19.83 14.74 6.36
C GLY A 63 -18.45 14.92 5.73
N SER A 64 -17.41 15.16 6.53
CA SER A 64 -16.03 15.34 6.03
C SER A 64 -15.51 14.09 5.31
N LYS A 65 -15.91 12.89 5.75
CA LYS A 65 -15.58 11.63 5.04
C LYS A 65 -16.22 11.55 3.65
N ARG A 66 -17.40 12.15 3.45
CA ARG A 66 -18.09 12.17 2.16
C ARG A 66 -17.39 13.10 1.16
N TRP A 67 -16.81 14.21 1.63
CA TRP A 67 -15.96 15.08 0.80
C TRP A 67 -14.71 14.37 0.26
N LEU A 68 -14.22 13.37 0.99
CA LEU A 68 -13.13 12.48 0.56
C LEU A 68 -13.60 11.31 -0.33
N GLY A 69 -14.86 11.29 -0.76
CA GLY A 69 -15.43 10.24 -1.62
C GLY A 69 -15.72 8.91 -0.91
N LYS A 70 -15.60 8.81 0.43
CA LYS A 70 -15.87 7.58 1.17
C LYS A 70 -17.35 7.47 1.54
N ARG A 71 -18.06 6.48 0.99
CA ARG A 71 -19.50 6.22 1.22
C ARG A 71 -19.71 4.89 1.97
N PRO A 72 -20.79 4.76 2.77
CA PRO A 72 -21.18 3.48 3.36
C PRO A 72 -21.71 2.53 2.28
N VAL A 73 -21.48 1.22 2.44
CA VAL A 73 -21.88 0.14 1.50
C VAL A 73 -22.29 -1.09 2.32
N ASP A 74 -23.19 -1.90 1.77
CA ASP A 74 -23.61 -3.17 2.36
C ASP A 74 -22.46 -4.18 2.51
N HIS A 75 -22.59 -5.09 3.48
CA HIS A 75 -21.52 -6.01 3.87
C HIS A 75 -22.03 -7.46 4.08
N PRO A 76 -21.28 -8.49 3.66
CA PRO A 76 -21.64 -9.91 3.79
C PRO A 76 -21.74 -10.47 5.22
N HIS A 77 -21.55 -9.65 6.25
CA HIS A 77 -21.88 -10.00 7.65
C HIS A 77 -23.18 -9.33 8.12
N GLY A 78 -23.91 -8.66 7.24
CA GLY A 78 -25.20 -8.05 7.54
C GLY A 78 -26.33 -9.09 7.55
N GLY A 79 -27.32 -8.86 8.41
CA GLY A 79 -28.55 -9.66 8.47
C GLY A 79 -28.59 -10.66 9.61
N CYS A 80 -28.92 -10.20 10.82
CA CYS A 80 -29.53 -11.00 11.89
C CYS A 80 -30.44 -10.06 12.71
N GLU A 81 -31.34 -10.63 13.51
CA GLU A 81 -32.08 -9.88 14.52
C GLU A 81 -31.11 -9.40 15.61
N GLY A 82 -30.99 -8.08 15.80
CA GLY A 82 -30.09 -7.50 16.80
C GLY A 82 -28.61 -7.46 16.38
N ARG A 83 -27.70 -7.56 17.36
CA ARG A 83 -26.25 -7.54 17.12
C ARG A 83 -25.76 -8.93 16.71
N ALA A 84 -25.27 -9.07 15.48
CA ALA A 84 -24.76 -10.33 14.96
C ALA A 84 -23.25 -10.50 15.23
N PRO A 85 -22.79 -11.67 15.71
CA PRO A 85 -21.40 -12.07 15.49
C PRO A 85 -21.17 -12.33 13.98
N ILE A 86 -19.91 -12.37 13.55
CA ILE A 86 -19.55 -12.58 12.13
C ILE A 86 -20.17 -13.85 11.51
N GLY A 87 -20.53 -14.86 12.33
CA GLY A 87 -21.22 -16.09 11.89
C GLY A 87 -20.39 -17.01 10.98
N ARG A 88 -19.16 -16.62 10.63
CA ARG A 88 -18.25 -17.35 9.74
C ARG A 88 -16.90 -17.60 10.40
N LYS A 89 -16.24 -18.68 10.00
CA LYS A 89 -14.89 -19.06 10.49
C LYS A 89 -13.84 -17.94 10.32
N LYS A 90 -13.99 -17.08 9.30
CA LYS A 90 -13.10 -15.95 9.03
C LYS A 90 -13.91 -14.75 8.52
N PRO A 91 -13.52 -13.51 8.87
CA PRO A 91 -14.14 -12.32 8.31
C PRO A 91 -13.88 -12.23 6.80
N LEU A 92 -14.90 -11.79 6.07
CA LEU A 92 -14.88 -11.65 4.62
C LEU A 92 -14.86 -10.17 4.21
N THR A 93 -14.34 -9.92 3.02
CA THR A 93 -14.50 -8.65 2.29
C THR A 93 -15.93 -8.57 1.72
N PRO A 94 -16.40 -7.37 1.28
CA PRO A 94 -17.68 -7.23 0.59
C PRO A 94 -17.93 -8.24 -0.55
N TRP A 95 -16.85 -8.66 -1.22
CA TRP A 95 -16.89 -9.62 -2.33
C TRP A 95 -16.66 -11.08 -1.92
N GLY A 96 -16.70 -11.41 -0.62
CA GLY A 96 -16.64 -12.78 -0.14
C GLY A 96 -15.23 -13.39 0.01
N TYR A 97 -14.15 -12.62 -0.20
CA TYR A 97 -12.79 -13.12 0.04
C TYR A 97 -12.40 -13.00 1.51
N ARG A 98 -11.49 -13.85 2.00
CA ARG A 98 -10.95 -13.77 3.37
C ARG A 98 -10.23 -12.43 3.59
N ALA A 99 -10.67 -11.64 4.57
CA ALA A 99 -10.12 -10.32 4.86
C ALA A 99 -8.78 -10.38 5.61
N LEU A 100 -8.62 -11.37 6.50
CA LEU A 100 -7.43 -11.50 7.36
C LEU A 100 -6.52 -12.65 6.89
N GLY A 101 -5.20 -12.39 6.93
CA GLY A 101 -4.15 -13.39 6.73
C GLY A 101 -3.95 -13.89 5.29
N ARG A 102 -4.80 -13.49 4.32
CA ARG A 102 -4.65 -13.88 2.92
C ARG A 102 -3.64 -12.96 2.22
N ARG A 103 -2.55 -13.53 1.69
CA ARG A 103 -1.65 -12.82 0.76
C ARG A 103 -2.37 -12.67 -0.58
N SER A 104 -2.56 -11.44 -1.05
CA SER A 104 -3.25 -11.11 -2.31
C SER A 104 -2.32 -10.93 -3.52
N ARG A 105 -1.01 -10.82 -3.30
CA ARG A 105 -0.01 -10.70 -4.37
C ARG A 105 0.05 -12.01 -5.18
N LYS A 106 0.01 -11.90 -6.52
CA LYS A 106 0.21 -13.05 -7.44
C LYS A 106 1.59 -13.68 -7.21
N ARG A 107 1.67 -15.02 -7.28
CA ARG A 107 2.87 -15.80 -6.93
C ARG A 107 4.03 -15.66 -7.92
N ASN A 108 3.74 -15.40 -9.19
CA ASN A 108 4.71 -15.37 -10.29
C ASN A 108 4.69 -14.00 -10.99
N LYS A 109 4.85 -12.92 -10.24
CA LYS A 109 4.92 -11.59 -10.85
C LYS A 109 6.37 -11.33 -11.29
N TYR A 110 6.58 -10.74 -12.47
CA TYR A 110 7.92 -10.37 -12.98
C TYR A 110 8.78 -9.59 -11.96
N SER A 111 8.13 -8.77 -11.11
CA SER A 111 8.79 -7.97 -10.07
C SER A 111 9.16 -8.75 -8.81
N ASP A 112 8.90 -10.06 -8.72
CA ASP A 112 9.30 -10.87 -7.56
C ASP A 112 10.83 -11.05 -7.48
N ASN A 113 11.52 -11.08 -8.62
CA ASN A 113 13.00 -11.13 -8.68
C ASN A 113 13.67 -9.87 -8.12
N LEU A 114 12.95 -8.75 -8.10
CA LEU A 114 13.46 -7.47 -7.61
C LEU A 114 13.22 -7.29 -6.10
N ILE A 115 12.58 -8.25 -5.42
CA ILE A 115 12.25 -8.13 -3.99
C ILE A 115 13.25 -8.95 -3.18
N LEU A 116 14.16 -8.25 -2.50
CA LEU A 116 15.13 -8.86 -1.58
C LEU A 116 14.48 -9.20 -0.24
N ARG A 117 13.72 -8.27 0.33
CA ARG A 117 13.03 -8.45 1.60
C ARG A 117 11.61 -7.91 1.56
N ARG A 118 10.63 -8.75 1.91
CA ARG A 118 9.25 -8.31 2.08
C ARG A 118 9.10 -7.51 3.37
N ARG A 119 8.19 -6.53 3.34
CA ARG A 119 7.78 -5.78 4.53
C ARG A 119 7.25 -6.76 5.58
N SER A 120 7.79 -6.68 6.80
CA SER A 120 7.23 -7.35 7.98
C SER A 120 5.86 -6.76 8.30
N LYS A 121 4.93 -7.60 8.75
CA LYS A 121 3.58 -7.17 9.12
C LYS A 121 3.51 -6.91 10.61
#